data_AF-A0A6G0YGE8-F1
#
_entry.id   AF-A0A6G0YGE8-F1
#
_cell.length_a   1.000
_cell.length_b   1.000
_cell.length_c   1.000
_cell.angle_alpha   90.00
_cell.angle_beta   90.00
_cell.angle_gamma   90.00
#
_symmetry.space_group_name_H-M   'P 1'
#
loop_
_entity.id
_entity.type
_entity.pdbx_description
1 polymer ?
#
loop_
_entity_poly.entity_id
_entity_poly.type
_entity_poly.pdbx_seq_one_letter_code
_entity_poly.pdbx_strand_id
1 'polypeptide(L)'
;MVHVTCTSHGLHRTAEQIRIQFPKVDKLVANVKRVFKKAPYCVQKFHTDAPHIPLHPEPILTRWGSWISAAIYYSENFETIRQIFECFDENNALSIKNAQKYFKSNKIEGNLAYSIYVTNWLPEESYADQSYVRVRRNRK
;
A
#
# COMPACT_ATOMS: atom_id res chain seq x y z
N MET A 1 12.88 -2.75 37.26
CA MET A 1 13.47 -2.39 35.95
C MET A 1 12.34 -1.86 35.07
N VAL A 2 12.19 -0.54 34.94
CA VAL A 2 11.14 0.07 34.12
C VAL A 2 11.62 0.05 32.67
N HIS A 3 10.98 -0.75 31.81
CA HIS A 3 11.24 -0.70 30.37
C HIS A 3 10.60 0.57 29.80
N VAL A 4 11.39 1.64 29.69
CA VAL A 4 11.03 2.78 28.83
C VAL A 4 11.16 2.30 27.39
N THR A 5 10.05 1.89 26.78
CA THR A 5 10.02 1.67 25.34
C THR A 5 10.10 3.03 24.66
N CYS A 6 11.06 3.20 23.74
CA CYS A 6 11.13 4.44 22.97
C CYS A 6 9.81 4.64 22.22
N THR A 7 9.37 5.89 22.08
CA THR A 7 8.12 6.24 21.37
C THR A 7 8.05 5.58 19.99
N SER A 8 9.19 5.49 19.29
CA SER A 8 9.32 4.79 18.01
C SER A 8 8.96 3.30 18.08
N HIS A 9 9.32 2.61 19.16
CA HIS A 9 8.96 1.20 19.36
C HIS A 9 7.47 1.04 19.67
N GLY A 10 6.89 1.96 20.46
CA GLY A 10 5.45 2.00 20.70
C GLY A 10 4.66 2.21 19.40
N LEU A 11 5.04 3.20 18.61
CA LEU A 11 4.46 3.49 17.30
C LEU A 11 4.55 2.29 16.34
N HIS A 12 5.71 1.64 16.27
CA HIS A 12 5.89 0.44 15.46
C HIS A 12 4.92 -0.67 15.87
N ARG A 13 4.78 -0.94 17.18
CA ARG A 13 3.84 -1.97 17.67
C ARG A 13 2.40 -1.62 17.33
N THR A 14 2.00 -0.36 17.53
CA THR A 14 0.65 0.09 17.20
C THR A 14 0.35 -0.07 15.71
N ALA A 15 1.27 0.35 14.83
CA ALA A 15 1.12 0.19 13.39
C ALA A 15 1.01 -1.30 12.98
N GLU A 16 1.79 -2.17 13.61
CA GLU A 16 1.72 -3.61 13.37
C GLU A 16 0.38 -4.21 13.82
N GLN A 17 -0.17 -3.76 14.96
CA GLN A 17 -1.50 -4.16 15.40
C GLN A 17 -2.59 -3.71 14.42
N ILE A 18 -2.49 -2.48 13.91
CA ILE A 18 -3.40 -1.98 12.87
C ILE A 18 -3.32 -2.87 11.63
N ARG A 19 -2.11 -3.16 11.14
CA ARG A 19 -1.90 -4.06 9.98
C ARG A 19 -2.56 -5.42 10.19
N ILE A 20 -2.42 -6.02 11.37
CA ILE A 20 -3.01 -7.32 11.73
C ILE A 20 -4.55 -7.26 11.70
N GLN A 21 -5.16 -6.13 12.05
CA GLN A 21 -6.62 -5.92 11.97
C GLN A 21 -7.13 -5.84 10.52
N PHE A 22 -6.26 -5.55 9.55
CA PHE A 22 -6.60 -5.44 8.12
C PHE A 22 -5.92 -6.51 7.24
N PRO A 23 -6.14 -7.82 7.50
CA PRO A 23 -5.42 -8.89 6.83
C PRO A 23 -5.71 -8.97 5.32
N LYS A 24 -6.86 -8.47 4.86
CA LYS A 24 -7.20 -8.41 3.43
C LYS A 24 -6.42 -7.31 2.71
N VAL A 25 -6.29 -6.14 3.33
CA VAL A 25 -5.48 -5.04 2.80
C VAL A 25 -4.02 -5.44 2.76
N ASP A 26 -3.52 -6.06 3.83
CA ASP A 26 -2.15 -6.58 3.87
C ASP A 26 -1.87 -7.59 2.75
N LYS A 27 -2.79 -8.54 2.52
CA LYS A 27 -2.67 -9.49 1.42
C LYS A 27 -2.76 -8.83 0.05
N LEU A 28 -3.60 -7.81 -0.14
CA LEU A 28 -3.65 -7.05 -1.39
C LEU A 28 -2.29 -6.39 -1.66
N VAL A 29 -1.80 -5.59 -0.70
CA VAL A 29 -0.51 -4.88 -0.77
C VAL A 29 0.62 -5.86 -1.09
N ALA A 30 0.69 -6.99 -0.40
CA ALA A 30 1.73 -7.99 -0.60
C ALA A 30 1.66 -8.65 -1.99
N ASN A 31 0.46 -8.93 -2.52
CA ASN A 31 0.31 -9.55 -3.84
C ASN A 31 0.61 -8.54 -4.96
N VAL A 32 0.12 -7.31 -4.88
CA VAL A 32 0.40 -6.26 -5.88
C VAL A 32 1.90 -5.96 -5.93
N LYS A 33 2.54 -5.79 -4.76
CA LYS A 33 4.00 -5.65 -4.66
C LYS A 33 4.73 -6.82 -5.30
N ARG A 34 4.27 -8.06 -5.08
CA ARG A 34 4.88 -9.25 -5.67
C ARG A 34 4.78 -9.28 -7.19
N VAL A 35 3.66 -8.82 -7.75
CA VAL A 35 3.48 -8.70 -9.20
C VAL A 35 4.49 -7.72 -9.78
N PHE A 36 4.55 -6.49 -9.28
CA PHE A 36 5.49 -5.50 -9.81
C PHE A 36 6.96 -5.87 -9.59
N LYS A 37 7.28 -6.59 -8.51
CA LYS A 37 8.64 -7.08 -8.27
C LYS A 37 9.08 -8.19 -9.24
N LYS A 38 8.16 -9.07 -9.65
CA LYS A 38 8.50 -10.28 -10.42
C LYS A 38 8.17 -10.19 -11.91
N ALA A 39 7.33 -9.25 -12.31
CA ALA A 39 6.83 -9.14 -13.68
C ALA A 39 7.19 -7.78 -14.28
N PRO A 40 8.34 -7.66 -14.97
CA PRO A 40 8.76 -6.39 -15.58
C PRO A 40 7.75 -5.91 -16.64
N TYR A 41 7.05 -6.82 -17.32
CA TYR A 41 5.96 -6.45 -18.24
C TYR A 41 4.81 -5.74 -17.52
N CYS A 42 4.46 -6.15 -16.29
CA CYS A 42 3.43 -5.49 -15.49
C CYS A 42 3.84 -4.07 -15.12
N VAL A 43 5.13 -3.87 -14.82
CA VAL A 43 5.70 -2.54 -14.54
C VAL A 43 5.65 -1.66 -15.78
N GLN A 44 6.03 -2.19 -16.95
CA GLN A 44 5.95 -1.45 -18.21
C GLN A 44 4.50 -1.04 -18.51
N LYS A 45 3.55 -1.97 -18.41
CA LYS A 45 2.13 -1.68 -18.62
C LYS A 45 1.62 -0.62 -17.62
N PHE A 46 2.03 -0.70 -16.36
CA PHE A 46 1.68 0.31 -15.37
C PHE A 46 2.20 1.71 -15.77
N HIS A 47 3.45 1.82 -16.23
CA HIS A 47 3.97 3.10 -16.71
C HIS A 47 3.29 3.63 -17.97
N THR A 48 2.83 2.74 -18.86
CA THR A 48 2.08 3.12 -20.06
C THR A 48 0.67 3.60 -19.73
N ASP A 49 -0.05 2.87 -18.87
CA ASP A 49 -1.47 3.12 -18.58
C ASP A 49 -1.65 4.21 -17.51
N ALA A 50 -0.65 4.41 -16.65
CA ALA A 50 -0.66 5.40 -15.57
C ALA A 50 0.66 6.17 -15.45
N PRO A 51 1.08 6.93 -16.49
CA PRO A 51 2.38 7.61 -16.52
C PRO A 51 2.55 8.68 -15.43
N HIS A 52 1.45 9.24 -14.92
CA HIS A 52 1.46 10.25 -13.87
C HIS A 52 1.45 9.68 -12.44
N ILE A 53 1.25 8.37 -12.29
CA ILE A 53 1.26 7.71 -11.00
C ILE A 53 2.64 7.06 -10.82
N PRO A 54 3.42 7.46 -9.79
CA PRO A 54 4.69 6.79 -9.54
C PRO A 54 4.42 5.34 -9.16
N LEU A 55 5.20 4.41 -9.72
CA LEU A 55 5.21 3.05 -9.21
C LEU A 55 5.56 3.13 -7.73
N HIS A 56 4.76 2.48 -6.88
CA HIS A 56 4.99 2.53 -5.45
C HIS A 56 6.48 2.27 -5.15
N PRO A 57 7.21 3.21 -4.50
CA PRO A 57 8.63 3.06 -4.24
C PRO A 57 8.84 1.75 -3.49
N GLU A 58 9.85 0.96 -3.85
CA GLU A 58 10.10 -0.30 -3.15
C GLU A 58 10.19 0.00 -1.65
N PRO A 59 9.27 -0.54 -0.83
CA PRO A 59 9.29 -0.24 0.58
C PRO A 59 10.57 -0.81 1.16
N ILE A 60 11.38 0.06 1.76
CA ILE A 60 12.43 -0.34 2.68
C ILE A 60 11.69 -1.13 3.77
N LEU A 61 11.89 -2.45 3.79
CA LEU A 61 11.16 -3.41 4.63
C LEU A 61 11.29 -3.13 6.14
N THR A 62 12.15 -2.18 6.54
CA THR A 62 12.55 -1.96 7.93
C THR A 62 11.81 -0.82 8.64
N ARG A 63 10.77 -0.20 8.05
CA ARG A 63 9.99 0.85 8.74
C ARG A 63 8.49 0.61 8.69
N TRP A 64 7.85 0.71 9.85
CA TRP A 64 6.40 0.63 10.08
C TRP A 64 5.60 1.57 9.18
N GLY A 65 6.18 2.70 8.79
CA GLY A 65 5.51 3.62 7.89
C GLY A 65 5.30 3.09 6.48
N SER A 66 6.09 2.10 6.05
CA SER A 66 6.01 1.50 4.72
C SER A 66 4.64 0.87 4.40
N TRP A 67 3.99 0.23 5.39
CA TRP A 67 2.67 -0.39 5.15
C TRP A 67 1.57 0.66 5.05
N ILE A 68 1.61 1.68 5.91
CA ILE A 68 0.61 2.75 5.93
C ILE A 68 0.72 3.62 4.68
N SER A 69 1.94 3.96 4.25
CA SER A 69 2.17 4.67 2.98
C SER A 69 1.70 3.85 1.78
N ALA A 70 1.88 2.53 1.81
CA ALA A 70 1.31 1.64 0.79
C ALA A 70 -0.22 1.66 0.82
N ALA A 71 -0.85 1.54 1.99
CA ALA A 71 -2.30 1.60 2.12
C ALA A 71 -2.87 2.93 1.58
N ILE A 72 -2.24 4.05 1.92
CA ILE A 72 -2.58 5.38 1.39
C ILE A 72 -2.47 5.40 -0.14
N TYR A 73 -1.33 4.98 -0.69
CA TYR A 73 -1.14 4.93 -2.14
C TYR A 73 -2.22 4.10 -2.85
N TYR A 74 -2.48 2.88 -2.37
CA TYR A 74 -3.46 2.01 -3.00
C TYR A 74 -4.88 2.53 -2.83
N SER A 75 -5.18 3.29 -1.78
CA SER A 75 -6.47 3.95 -1.64
C SER A 75 -6.62 5.15 -2.57
N GLU A 76 -5.57 5.97 -2.72
CA GLU A 76 -5.60 7.16 -3.59
C GLU A 76 -5.62 6.79 -5.09
N ASN A 77 -5.08 5.62 -5.44
CA ASN A 77 -4.97 5.15 -6.82
C ASN A 77 -5.76 3.85 -7.08
N PHE A 78 -6.75 3.56 -6.24
CA PHE A 78 -7.43 2.25 -6.21
C PHE A 78 -7.99 1.85 -7.58
N GLU A 79 -8.79 2.72 -8.19
CA GLU A 79 -9.46 2.43 -9.46
C GLU A 79 -8.48 2.26 -10.61
N THR A 80 -7.48 3.12 -10.71
CA THR A 80 -6.46 3.01 -11.77
C THR A 80 -5.68 1.69 -11.66
N ILE A 81 -5.25 1.33 -10.45
CA ILE A 81 -4.51 0.09 -10.22
C ILE A 81 -5.43 -1.12 -10.45
N ARG A 82 -6.70 -1.06 -10.05
CA ARG A 82 -7.69 -2.10 -10.31
C ARG A 82 -7.83 -2.37 -11.82
N GLN A 83 -8.03 -1.33 -12.62
CA GLN A 83 -8.18 -1.44 -14.08
C GLN A 83 -6.95 -2.06 -14.76
N ILE A 84 -5.75 -1.67 -14.32
CA ILE A 84 -4.48 -2.26 -14.81
C ILE A 84 -4.45 -3.76 -14.47
N PHE A 85 -4.82 -4.13 -13.25
CA PHE A 85 -4.84 -5.52 -12.82
C PHE A 85 -5.90 -6.34 -13.55
N GLU A 86 -7.03 -5.75 -13.95
CA GLU A 86 -8.05 -6.42 -14.77
C GLU A 86 -7.54 -6.79 -16.17
N CYS A 87 -6.54 -6.06 -16.68
CA CYS A 87 -5.92 -6.35 -17.96
C CYS A 87 -4.87 -7.46 -17.93
N PHE A 88 -4.48 -7.96 -16.75
CA PHE A 88 -3.51 -9.04 -16.63
C PHE A 88 -4.18 -10.42 -16.68
N ASP A 89 -3.54 -11.39 -17.34
CA ASP A 89 -4.00 -12.78 -17.32
C ASP A 89 -3.81 -13.38 -15.92
N GLU A 90 -4.91 -13.85 -15.32
CA GLU A 90 -4.92 -14.48 -14.01
C GLU A 90 -4.10 -15.78 -13.94
N ASN A 91 -3.87 -16.42 -15.09
CA ASN A 91 -3.12 -17.67 -15.19
C ASN A 91 -1.60 -17.47 -15.19
N ASN A 92 -1.12 -16.25 -15.48
CA ASN A 92 0.32 -15.95 -15.54
C ASN A 92 1.01 -16.04 -14.17
N ALA A 93 0.31 -15.72 -13.08
CA ALA A 93 0.86 -15.84 -11.73
C ALA A 93 -0.23 -15.88 -10.66
N LEU A 94 0.00 -16.70 -9.62
CA LEU A 94 -0.87 -16.77 -8.45
C LEU A 94 -1.03 -15.40 -7.75
N SER A 95 -0.02 -14.54 -7.79
CA SER A 95 -0.11 -13.19 -7.23
C SER A 95 -1.04 -12.27 -8.02
N ILE A 96 -1.15 -12.44 -9.35
CA ILE A 96 -2.08 -11.69 -10.19
C ILE A 96 -3.51 -12.13 -9.85
N LYS A 97 -3.77 -13.44 -9.89
CA LYS A 97 -5.07 -14.03 -9.51
C LYS A 97 -5.54 -13.59 -8.13
N ASN A 98 -4.63 -13.63 -7.15
CA ASN A 98 -4.95 -13.19 -5.79
C ASN A 98 -5.22 -11.68 -5.71
N ALA A 99 -4.42 -10.85 -6.36
CA ALA A 99 -4.64 -9.40 -6.37
C ALA A 99 -6.00 -9.06 -7.01
N GLN A 100 -6.31 -9.62 -8.18
CA GLN A 100 -7.60 -9.46 -8.84
C GLN A 100 -8.77 -9.91 -7.96
N LYS A 101 -8.64 -11.04 -7.25
CA LYS A 101 -9.64 -11.49 -6.28
C LYS A 101 -9.90 -10.45 -5.18
N TYR A 102 -8.87 -9.78 -4.69
CA TYR A 102 -9.04 -8.73 -3.68
C TYR A 102 -9.67 -7.47 -4.28
N PHE A 103 -9.25 -7.05 -5.48
CA PHE A 103 -9.85 -5.91 -6.18
C PHE A 103 -11.34 -6.11 -6.49
N LYS A 104 -11.77 -7.34 -6.79
CA LYS A 104 -13.19 -7.69 -7.00
C LYS A 104 -14.02 -7.69 -5.70
N SER A 105 -13.40 -7.54 -4.53
CA SER A 105 -14.12 -7.57 -3.26
C SER A 105 -14.66 -6.18 -2.90
N ASN A 106 -15.98 -6.03 -2.84
CA ASN A 106 -16.65 -4.77 -2.45
C ASN A 106 -16.28 -4.23 -1.05
N LYS A 107 -15.53 -5.02 -0.25
CA LYS A 107 -15.09 -4.62 1.09
C LYS A 107 -13.68 -4.01 1.08
N ILE A 108 -12.88 -4.21 0.02
CA ILE A 108 -11.45 -3.88 0.08
C ILE A 108 -11.21 -2.38 0.10
N GLU A 109 -11.97 -1.63 -0.69
CA GLU A 109 -11.89 -0.17 -0.77
C GLU A 109 -12.33 0.46 0.55
N GLY A 110 -13.45 0.01 1.11
CA GLY A 110 -13.89 0.42 2.45
C GLY A 110 -12.87 0.07 3.55
N ASN A 111 -12.24 -1.11 3.48
CA ASN A 111 -11.18 -1.48 4.42
C ASN A 111 -9.92 -0.62 4.28
N LEU A 112 -9.54 -0.25 3.05
CA LEU A 112 -8.44 0.68 2.78
C LEU A 112 -8.74 2.06 3.39
N ALA A 113 -9.91 2.63 3.08
CA ALA A 113 -10.34 3.91 3.61
C ALA A 113 -10.40 3.92 5.15
N TYR A 114 -10.95 2.85 5.75
CA TYR A 114 -11.01 2.72 7.21
C TYR A 114 -9.62 2.55 7.84
N SER A 115 -8.72 1.79 7.20
CA SER A 115 -7.34 1.64 7.69
C SER A 115 -6.59 2.97 7.73
N ILE A 116 -6.81 3.83 6.72
CA ILE A 116 -6.22 5.18 6.66
C ILE A 116 -6.82 6.06 7.74
N TYR A 117 -8.16 6.04 7.89
CA TYR A 117 -8.85 6.79 8.93
C TYR A 117 -8.31 6.47 10.32
N VAL A 118 -8.12 5.18 10.64
CA VAL A 118 -7.56 4.74 11.93
C VAL A 118 -6.11 5.17 12.10
N THR A 119 -5.38 5.47 11.03
CA THR A 119 -4.00 5.95 11.10
C THR A 119 -3.86 7.48 11.06
N ASN A 120 -4.94 8.25 10.91
CA ASN A 120 -4.88 9.72 10.78
C ASN A 120 -4.30 10.44 12.02
N TRP A 121 -4.44 9.86 13.21
CA TRP A 121 -3.84 10.37 14.45
C TRP A 121 -2.32 10.27 14.52
N LEU A 122 -1.67 9.55 13.60
CA LEU A 122 -0.24 9.35 13.60
C LEU A 122 0.42 10.46 12.74
N PRO A 123 1.50 11.12 13.22
CA PRO A 123 2.05 12.29 12.55
C PRO A 123 2.53 11.96 11.12
N GLU A 124 2.34 12.86 10.14
CA GLU A 124 2.71 12.60 8.74
C GLU A 124 4.21 12.28 8.57
N GLU A 125 5.06 12.92 9.37
CA GLU A 125 6.51 12.68 9.46
C GLU A 125 6.86 11.23 9.85
N SER A 126 5.89 10.51 10.38
CA SER A 126 6.03 9.15 10.85
C SER A 126 5.77 8.10 9.75
N TYR A 127 5.19 8.53 8.62
CA TYR A 127 4.95 7.73 7.41
C TYR A 127 5.68 8.20 6.17
N ALA A 128 6.17 9.43 6.20
CA ALA A 128 6.90 10.05 5.12
C ALA A 128 8.14 9.23 4.72
N ASP A 129 8.00 8.40 3.69
CA ASP A 129 9.08 8.27 2.71
C ASP A 129 9.16 9.64 2.01
N GLN A 130 10.37 10.19 1.89
CA GLN A 130 10.60 11.57 1.41
C GLN A 130 10.04 11.82 -0.01
N SER A 131 9.66 10.76 -0.72
CA SER A 131 9.00 10.76 -2.03
C SER A 131 7.51 11.15 -1.99
N TYR A 132 6.74 10.79 -0.94
CA TYR A 132 5.28 11.02 -0.88
C TYR A 132 4.87 12.41 -0.40
N VAL A 133 5.62 12.98 0.55
CA VAL A 133 5.32 14.29 1.17
C VAL A 133 5.29 15.42 0.14
N ARG A 134 6.04 15.28 -0.97
CA ARG A 134 6.12 16.31 -2.00
C ARG A 134 4.85 16.42 -2.85
N VAL A 135 4.06 15.35 -2.96
CA VAL A 135 2.85 15.32 -3.81
C VAL A 135 1.66 15.97 -3.10
N ARG A 136 1.51 15.79 -1.77
CA ARG A 136 0.41 16.40 -1.02
C ARG A 136 0.53 17.91 -0.85
N ARG A 137 1.74 18.46 -0.77
CA ARG A 137 1.94 19.93 -0.61
C ARG A 137 1.50 20.76 -1.82
N ASN A 138 1.31 20.15 -2.99
CA ASN A 138 0.93 20.85 -4.22
C ASN A 138 -0.55 20.74 -4.60
N ARG A 139 -1.40 20.12 -3.76
CA ARG A 139 -2.87 20.23 -3.88
C ARG A 139 -3.36 21.39 -3.02
N LYS A 140 -3.18 22.61 -3.52
CA LYS A 140 -3.90 23.81 -3.09
C LYS A 140 -4.46 24.51 -4.31
#